data_AF-A0A5D4UA74-F1
#
_entry.id   AF-A0A5D4UA74-F1
#
_cell.length_a   1.000
_cell.length_b   1.000
_cell.length_c   1.000
_cell.angle_alpha   90.00
_cell.angle_beta   90.00
_cell.angle_gamma   90.00
#
_symmetry.space_group_name_H-M   'P 1'
#
loop_
_entity.id
_entity.type
_entity.pdbx_description
1 polymer ?
#
loop_
_entity_poly.entity_id
_entity_poly.type
_entity_poly.pdbx_seq_one_letter_code
_entity_poly.pdbx_strand_id
1 'polypeptide(L)'
;MSFFLFFVLIILLNTVVALVSKYDKKRIIISALLVMFLCTPLVLVITMISIASAEGAGIGASVAGFTFGGITFVNGIIILFVGLFFDA
;
A
#
# COMPACT_ATOMS: atom_id res chain seq x y z
N MET A 1 9.23 10.82 12.10
CA MET A 1 9.62 10.81 10.67
C MET A 1 8.90 9.71 9.87
N SER A 2 7.70 9.25 10.26
CA SER A 2 7.05 8.07 9.64
C SER A 2 5.77 8.36 8.85
N PHE A 3 4.86 9.21 9.34
CA PHE A 3 3.55 9.44 8.70
C PHE A 3 3.62 10.20 7.37
N PHE A 4 4.46 11.24 7.29
CA PHE A 4 4.60 12.04 6.07
C PHE A 4 5.13 11.20 4.89
N LEU A 5 6.18 10.40 5.12
CA LEU A 5 6.74 9.52 4.10
C LEU A 5 5.74 8.45 3.66
N PHE A 6 4.97 7.89 4.60
CA PHE A 6 3.91 6.94 4.27
C PHE A 6 2.80 7.59 3.42
N PHE A 7 2.39 8.82 3.75
CA PHE A 7 1.41 9.55 2.96
C PHE A 7 1.89 9.83 1.53
N VAL A 8 3.16 10.25 1.38
CA VAL A 8 3.80 10.41 0.07
C VAL A 8 3.82 9.09 -0.70
N LEU A 9 4.12 7.97 -0.04
CA LEU A 9 4.11 6.64 -0.64
C LEU A 9 2.72 6.27 -1.17
N ILE A 10 1.65 6.51 -0.40
CA ILE A 10 0.28 6.23 -0.84
C ILE A 10 -0.13 7.09 -2.03
N ILE A 11 0.23 8.37 -2.06
CA ILE A 11 -0.03 9.25 -3.21
C ILE A 11 0.70 8.72 -4.44
N LEU A 12 2.00 8.44 -4.32
CA LEU A 12 2.82 7.88 -5.40
C LEU A 12 2.23 6.58 -5.94
N LEU A 13 1.79 5.69 -5.05
CA LEU A 13 1.18 4.42 -5.42
C LEU A 13 -0.07 4.64 -6.28
N ASN A 14 -0.95 5.55 -5.86
CA ASN A 14 -2.15 5.90 -6.61
C ASN A 14 -1.82 6.58 -7.95
N THR A 15 -0.83 7.47 -7.99
CA THR A 15 -0.36 8.10 -9.24
C THR A 15 0.20 7.06 -10.22
N VAL A 16 1.01 6.11 -9.74
CA VAL A 16 1.57 5.03 -10.57
C VAL A 16 0.46 4.14 -11.11
N VAL A 17 -0.52 3.78 -10.27
CA VAL A 17 -1.69 3.00 -10.70
C VAL A 17 -2.45 3.73 -11.81
N ALA A 18 -2.71 5.03 -11.66
CA ALA A 18 -3.38 5.83 -12.68
C ALA A 18 -2.59 5.91 -13.99
N LEU A 19 -1.27 6.12 -13.92
CA LEU A 19 -0.40 6.21 -15.10
C LEU A 19 -0.26 4.87 -15.83
N VAL A 20 -0.08 3.77 -15.11
CA VAL A 20 0.13 2.43 -15.68
C VAL A 20 -1.16 1.85 -16.24
N SER A 21 -2.27 2.08 -15.53
CA SER A 21 -3.56 1.57 -15.97
C SER A 21 -4.08 2.29 -17.21
N LYS A 22 -3.72 3.56 -17.44
CA LYS A 22 -4.27 4.39 -18.51
C LYS A 22 -5.81 4.30 -18.58
N TYR A 23 -6.47 4.16 -17.43
CA TYR A 23 -7.93 3.98 -17.34
C TYR A 23 -8.45 2.69 -18.01
N ASP A 24 -7.60 1.69 -18.28
CA ASP A 24 -8.06 0.37 -18.69
C ASP A 24 -8.48 -0.45 -17.46
N LYS A 25 -9.73 -0.90 -17.45
CA LYS A 25 -10.35 -1.66 -16.36
C LYS A 25 -9.53 -2.87 -15.90
N LYS A 26 -9.02 -3.67 -16.85
CA LYS A 26 -8.24 -4.88 -16.52
C LYS A 26 -6.92 -4.51 -15.86
N ARG A 27 -6.28 -3.44 -16.34
CA ARG A 27 -5.04 -2.95 -15.75
C ARG A 27 -5.25 -2.37 -14.35
N ILE A 28 -6.35 -1.66 -14.10
CA ILE A 28 -6.69 -1.17 -12.75
C ILE A 28 -6.83 -2.36 -11.78
N ILE A 29 -7.55 -3.40 -12.18
CA ILE A 29 -7.72 -4.61 -11.35
C ILE A 29 -6.38 -5.29 -11.07
N ILE A 30 -5.54 -5.49 -12.10
CA ILE A 30 -4.20 -6.07 -11.91
C ILE A 30 -3.35 -5.22 -10.98
N SER A 31 -3.35 -3.90 -11.17
CA SER A 31 -2.65 -2.98 -10.29
C SER A 31 -3.15 -3.07 -8.86
N ALA A 32 -4.47 -3.14 -8.63
CA ALA A 32 -5.04 -3.31 -7.29
C ALA A 32 -4.54 -4.59 -6.62
N LEU A 33 -4.51 -5.72 -7.35
CA LEU A 33 -3.96 -6.98 -6.86
C LEU A 33 -2.48 -6.86 -6.51
N LEU A 34 -1.68 -6.14 -7.31
CA LEU A 34 -0.27 -5.86 -6.98
C LEU A 34 -0.14 -5.03 -5.71
N VAL A 35 -0.98 -4.01 -5.50
CA VAL A 35 -0.98 -3.23 -4.26
C VAL A 35 -1.28 -4.12 -3.05
N MET A 36 -2.32 -4.96 -3.16
CA MET A 36 -2.79 -5.81 -2.07
C MET A 36 -1.82 -6.96 -1.74
N PHE A 37 -1.28 -7.64 -2.75
CA PHE A 37 -0.52 -8.88 -2.53
C PHE A 37 0.99 -8.72 -2.65
N LEU A 38 1.48 -7.62 -3.24
CA LEU A 38 2.91 -7.35 -3.36
C LEU A 38 3.34 -6.14 -2.52
N CYS A 39 2.70 -4.98 -2.71
CA CYS A 39 3.11 -3.76 -1.98
C CYS A 39 2.79 -3.83 -0.49
N THR A 40 1.64 -4.36 -0.11
CA THR A 40 1.25 -4.52 1.30
C THR A 40 2.27 -5.33 2.13
N PRO A 41 2.64 -6.57 1.75
CA PRO A 41 3.64 -7.32 2.52
C PRO A 41 5.01 -6.64 2.51
N LEU A 42 5.39 -5.97 1.42
CA LEU A 42 6.62 -5.16 1.39
C LEU A 42 6.58 -4.02 2.41
N VAL A 43 5.49 -3.24 2.45
CA VAL A 43 5.33 -2.16 3.44
C VAL A 43 5.38 -2.70 4.86
N LEU A 44 4.71 -3.83 5.12
CA LEU A 44 4.70 -4.47 6.42
C LEU A 44 6.12 -4.87 6.87
N VAL A 45 6.86 -5.58 6.01
CA VAL A 45 8.22 -6.06 6.31
C VAL A 45 9.19 -4.88 6.48
N ILE A 46 9.17 -3.91 5.56
CA ILE A 46 10.05 -2.73 5.62
C ILE A 46 9.79 -1.94 6.90
N THR A 47 8.52 -1.75 7.27
CA THR A 47 8.14 -1.04 8.49
C THR A 47 8.63 -1.78 9.73
N MET A 48 8.39 -3.10 9.80
CA MET A 48 8.83 -3.90 10.94
C MET A 48 10.35 -3.85 11.11
N ILE A 49 11.12 -4.02 10.04
CA ILE A 49 12.59 -3.97 10.09
C ILE A 49 13.08 -2.58 10.50
N SER A 50 12.47 -1.52 9.95
CA SER A 50 12.89 -0.13 10.20
C SER A 50 12.63 0.31 11.64
N ILE A 51 11.54 -0.15 12.25
CA ILE A 51 11.20 0.20 13.64
C ILE A 51 11.93 -0.71 14.63
N ALA A 52 12.05 -2.00 14.33
CA ALA A 52 12.79 -2.93 15.18
C ALA A 52 14.27 -2.53 15.32
N SER A 53 14.88 -2.01 14.25
CA SER A 53 16.28 -1.54 14.29
C SER A 53 16.48 -0.21 15.00
N ALA A 54 15.44 0.64 15.07
CA ALA A 54 15.52 1.97 15.69
C ALA A 54 15.15 1.97 17.18
N GLU A 55 14.11 1.23 17.58
CA GLU A 55 13.53 1.31 18.93
C GLU A 55 13.63 0.00 19.74
N GLY A 56 14.19 -1.07 19.16
CA GLY A 56 14.44 -2.34 19.86
C GLY A 56 13.19 -3.12 20.33
N ALA A 57 11.99 -2.58 20.15
CA ALA A 57 10.74 -3.17 20.61
C ALA A 57 10.02 -3.94 19.49
N GLY A 58 10.15 -5.28 19.47
CA GLY A 58 9.52 -6.15 18.48
C GLY A 58 7.99 -6.04 18.39
N ILE A 59 7.32 -5.69 19.49
CA ILE A 59 5.86 -5.49 19.53
C ILE A 59 5.48 -4.18 18.84
N GLY A 60 6.18 -3.08 19.12
CA GLY A 60 5.91 -1.77 18.49
C GLY A 60 6.11 -1.83 16.98
N ALA A 61 7.19 -2.49 16.55
CA ALA A 61 7.45 -2.76 15.13
C ALA A 61 6.31 -3.56 14.47
N SER A 62 5.78 -4.55 15.17
CA SER A 62 4.68 -5.37 14.64
C SER A 62 3.39 -4.58 14.51
N VAL A 63 2.98 -3.84 15.54
CA VAL A 63 1.78 -3.00 15.53
C VAL A 63 1.85 -1.96 14.41
N ALA A 64 2.99 -1.29 14.26
CA ALA A 64 3.20 -0.33 13.20
C ALA A 64 3.18 -0.99 11.80
N GLY A 65 3.85 -2.14 11.64
CA GLY A 65 3.85 -2.92 10.40
C GLY A 65 2.44 -3.32 9.95
N PHE A 66 1.62 -3.82 10.87
CA PHE A 66 0.22 -4.15 10.58
C PHE A 66 -0.64 -2.92 10.33
N THR A 67 -0.37 -1.80 11.00
CA THR A 67 -1.11 -0.55 10.77
C THR A 67 -0.84 0.00 9.37
N PHE A 68 0.43 0.21 9.00
CA PHE A 68 0.79 0.75 7.69
C PHE A 68 0.52 -0.25 6.55
N GLY A 69 0.78 -1.54 6.78
CA GLY A 69 0.40 -2.60 5.86
C GLY A 69 -1.11 -2.66 5.66
N GLY A 70 -1.89 -2.64 6.74
CA GLY A 70 -3.35 -2.64 6.70
C GLY A 70 -3.92 -1.46 5.92
N ILE A 71 -3.42 -0.24 6.14
CA ILE A 71 -3.84 0.94 5.36
C ILE A 71 -3.50 0.76 3.88
N THR A 72 -2.32 0.22 3.55
CA THR A 72 -1.92 -0.06 2.16
C THR A 72 -2.83 -1.11 1.51
N PHE A 73 -3.22 -2.14 2.26
CA PHE A 73 -4.15 -3.16 1.79
C PHE A 73 -5.54 -2.59 1.53
N VAL A 74 -6.06 -1.77 2.44
CA VAL A 74 -7.34 -1.06 2.27
C VAL A 74 -7.29 -0.13 1.06
N ASN A 75 -6.17 0.56 0.82
CA ASN A 75 -5.98 1.34 -0.40
C ASN A 75 -6.07 0.46 -1.66
N GLY A 76 -5.45 -0.71 -1.65
CA GLY A 76 -5.57 -1.70 -2.73
C GLY A 76 -7.02 -2.16 -2.95
N ILE A 77 -7.78 -2.40 -1.88
CA ILE A 77 -9.22 -2.71 -1.95
C ILE A 77 -9.98 -1.56 -2.63
N ILE A 78 -9.74 -0.31 -2.24
CA ILE A 78 -10.40 0.86 -2.83
C ILE A 78 -10.13 0.92 -4.34
N ILE A 79 -8.87 0.73 -4.76
CA ILE A 79 -8.50 0.68 -6.19
C ILE A 79 -9.22 -0.47 -6.90
N LEU A 80 -9.34 -1.63 -6.26
CA LEU A 80 -10.06 -2.77 -6.81
C LEU A 80 -11.55 -2.46 -7.02
N PHE A 81 -12.19 -1.81 -6.04
CA PHE A 81 -13.58 -1.36 -6.16
C PHE A 81 -13.75 -0.38 -7.33
N VAL A 82 -12.83 0.58 -7.49
CA VAL A 82 -12.83 1.49 -8.65
C VAL A 82 -12.74 0.69 -9.94
N GLY A 83 -11.79 -0.25 -10.06
CA GLY A 83 -11.64 -1.08 -11.25
C GLY A 83 -12.80 -2.04 -11.54
N LEU A 84 -13.60 -2.42 -10.54
CA LEU A 84 -14.76 -3.30 -10.74
C LEU A 84 -16.02 -2.52 -11.13
N PHE A 85 -16.29 -1.41 -10.44
CA PHE A 85 -17.59 -0.73 -10.49
C PHE A 85 -17.60 0.58 -11.27
N PHE A 86 -16.45 1.21 -11.48
CA PHE A 86 -16.35 2.42 -12.28
C PHE A 86 -15.74 2.06 -13.63
N ASP A 87 -16.50 2.29 -14.70
CA ASP A 87 -15.94 2.29 -16.04
C ASP A 87 -15.09 3.56 -16.16
N ALA A 88 -13.84 3.35 -16.54
CA ALA A 88 -12.79 4.35 -16.56
C ALA A 88 -12.68 5.03 -17.93
#